data_AF-A0A936PYJ7-F1
#
_entry.id   AF-A0A936PYJ7-F1
#
_cell.length_a   1.000
_cell.length_b   1.000
_cell.length_c   1.000
_cell.angle_alpha   90.00
_cell.angle_beta   90.00
_cell.angle_gamma   90.00
#
_symmetry.space_group_name_H-M   'P 1'
#
loop_
_entity.id
_entity.type
_entity.pdbx_description
1 polymer ?
#
loop_
_entity_poly.entity_id
_entity_poly.type
_entity_poly.pdbx_seq_one_letter_code
_entity_poly.pdbx_strand_id
1 'polypeptide(L)'
;MLDRALLTLPLTGGRPIDSYDPRFAELADAVLRGRYIAAADGAGRLLAERFYDVRLISYFVFGVVLEQGVGGLGWALDVVMGLARSGWEGLGPAQGQQKHVKSSVRWLLEAISRRLAHLEDDPQGWARFMAEWDDERRAALIDAADALAVQLDGLGDLSLTARRVVSALRTLAVAPPPPLVEPTASQAPPIVEEDASEEQIDEDEDEARTTTSATTTSPL
;
A
#
# COMPACT_ATOMS: atom_id res chain seq x y z
N MET A 1 4.54 1.78 -8.54
CA MET A 1 5.00 0.43 -8.12
C MET A 1 5.80 0.59 -6.85
N LEU A 2 5.31 -0.02 -5.78
CA LEU A 2 5.93 0.00 -4.45
C LEU A 2 7.26 -0.78 -4.46
N ASP A 3 8.32 -0.12 -4.00
CA ASP A 3 9.67 -0.68 -4.00
C ASP A 3 9.94 -1.55 -2.77
N ARG A 4 9.97 -2.87 -2.96
CA ARG A 4 10.24 -3.86 -1.91
C ARG A 4 11.63 -3.72 -1.28
N ALA A 5 12.58 -3.07 -1.97
CA ALA A 5 13.93 -2.86 -1.44
C ALA A 5 13.94 -1.98 -0.18
N LEU A 6 12.88 -1.20 0.05
CA LEU A 6 12.69 -0.37 1.25
C LEU A 6 12.62 -1.19 2.55
N LEU A 7 12.30 -2.48 2.48
CA LEU A 7 12.24 -3.37 3.64
C LEU A 7 13.21 -4.54 3.52
N THR A 8 14.50 -4.23 3.36
CA THR A 8 15.56 -5.23 3.43
C THR A 8 15.89 -5.52 4.91
N LEU A 9 15.62 -6.73 5.38
CA LEU A 9 15.88 -7.14 6.76
C LEU A 9 17.36 -7.57 6.96
N PRO A 10 17.94 -7.33 8.15
CA PRO A 10 17.37 -6.64 9.30
C PRO A 10 17.28 -5.12 9.10
N LEU A 11 16.22 -4.51 9.61
CA LEU A 11 16.07 -3.05 9.60
C LEU A 11 17.03 -2.44 10.63
N THR A 12 18.00 -1.64 10.16
CA THR A 12 19.02 -1.03 11.03
C THR A 12 19.09 0.48 10.85
N GLY A 13 19.36 1.21 11.94
CA GLY A 13 19.60 2.66 11.91
C GLY A 13 18.37 3.52 11.58
N GLY A 14 17.16 2.99 11.77
CA GLY A 14 15.92 3.76 11.64
C GLY A 14 15.49 4.42 12.95
N ARG A 15 14.50 5.32 12.85
CA ARG A 15 13.86 5.96 14.00
C ARG A 15 12.35 5.74 13.98
N PRO A 16 11.67 5.68 15.14
CA PRO A 16 10.21 5.66 15.17
C PRO A 16 9.63 6.95 14.61
N ILE A 17 8.43 6.88 14.03
CA ILE A 17 7.63 8.07 13.74
C ILE A 17 6.81 8.47 14.97
N ASP A 18 6.69 9.78 15.21
CA ASP A 18 5.81 10.29 16.27
C ASP A 18 4.35 9.95 15.94
N SER A 19 3.57 9.56 16.95
CA SER A 19 2.14 9.26 16.75
C SER A 19 1.30 10.51 16.45
N TYR A 20 1.83 11.70 16.75
CA TYR A 20 1.24 12.99 16.41
C TYR A 20 1.81 13.59 15.12
N ASP A 21 2.69 12.87 14.41
CA ASP A 21 3.17 13.32 13.09
C ASP A 21 1.98 13.40 12.13
N PRO A 22 1.72 14.58 11.50
CA PRO A 22 0.57 14.74 10.61
C PRO A 22 0.62 13.77 9.43
N ARG A 23 1.82 13.41 8.95
CA ARG A 23 1.99 12.44 7.88
C ARG A 23 1.49 11.07 8.31
N PHE A 24 1.77 10.64 9.54
CA PHE A 24 1.25 9.37 10.06
C PHE A 24 -0.29 9.39 10.17
N ALA A 25 -0.86 10.50 10.65
CA ALA A 25 -2.30 10.66 10.76
C ALA A 25 -3.01 10.55 9.40
N GLU A 26 -2.44 11.14 8.34
CA GLU A 26 -2.95 11.01 6.96
C GLU A 26 -2.97 9.56 6.46
N LEU A 27 -1.93 8.76 6.79
CA LEU A 27 -1.90 7.35 6.40
C LEU A 27 -2.97 6.54 7.13
N ALA A 28 -3.11 6.75 8.44
CA ALA A 28 -4.13 6.09 9.23
C ALA A 28 -5.54 6.41 8.71
N ASP A 29 -5.80 7.68 8.38
CA ASP A 29 -7.04 8.11 7.75
C ASP A 29 -7.27 7.44 6.38
N ALA A 30 -6.25 7.38 5.53
CA ALA A 30 -6.33 6.70 4.24
C ALA A 30 -6.69 5.22 4.40
N VAL A 31 -6.09 4.51 5.36
CA VAL A 31 -6.43 3.12 5.72
C VAL A 31 -7.87 2.98 6.17
N LEU A 32 -8.36 3.88 7.03
CA LEU A 32 -9.74 3.88 7.51
C LEU A 32 -10.75 4.08 6.38
N ARG A 33 -10.38 4.85 5.35
CA ARG A 33 -11.20 5.09 4.14
C ARG A 33 -11.01 4.02 3.06
N GLY A 34 -10.27 2.94 3.34
CA GLY A 34 -10.00 1.88 2.35
C GLY A 34 -9.04 2.29 1.22
N ARG A 35 -8.39 3.46 1.33
CA ARG A 35 -7.42 3.96 0.33
C ARG A 35 -6.04 3.34 0.58
N TYR A 36 -5.96 2.02 0.49
CA TYR A 36 -4.78 1.25 0.90
C TYR A 36 -3.53 1.53 0.05
N ILE A 37 -3.68 1.72 -1.27
CA ILE A 37 -2.55 2.06 -2.14
C ILE A 37 -1.96 3.43 -1.77
N ALA A 38 -2.81 4.44 -1.57
CA ALA A 38 -2.37 5.76 -1.14
C ALA A 38 -1.68 5.72 0.24
N ALA A 39 -2.19 4.92 1.17
CA ALA A 39 -1.55 4.71 2.47
C ALA A 39 -0.18 4.02 2.34
N ALA A 40 -0.06 3.05 1.43
CA ALA A 40 1.18 2.34 1.18
C ALA A 40 2.24 3.24 0.52
N ASP A 41 1.86 4.05 -0.47
CA ASP A 41 2.76 5.04 -1.09
C ASP A 41 3.29 6.04 -0.05
N GLY A 42 2.40 6.55 0.80
CA GLY A 42 2.79 7.43 1.89
C GLY A 42 3.69 6.75 2.93
N ALA A 43 3.39 5.50 3.30
CA ALA A 43 4.24 4.70 4.17
C ALA A 43 5.62 4.44 3.55
N GLY A 44 5.68 4.15 2.24
CA GLY A 44 6.92 3.95 1.50
C GLY A 44 7.84 5.17 1.52
N ARG A 45 7.28 6.39 1.38
CA ARG A 45 8.05 7.64 1.52
C ARG A 45 8.68 7.77 2.91
N LEU A 46 7.92 7.48 3.97
CA LEU A 46 8.43 7.52 5.34
C LEU A 46 9.49 6.43 5.61
N LEU A 47 9.30 5.23 5.06
CA LEU A 47 10.29 4.14 5.13
C LEU A 47 11.59 4.52 4.43
N ALA A 48 11.51 5.20 3.27
CA ALA A 48 12.69 5.71 2.57
C ALA A 48 13.46 6.78 3.39
N GLU A 49 12.75 7.55 4.22
CA GLU A 49 13.33 8.47 5.21
C GLU A 49 13.85 7.78 6.49
N ARG A 50 13.86 6.44 6.49
CA ARG A 50 14.25 5.57 7.62
C ARG A 50 13.38 5.72 8.86
N PHE A 51 12.09 6.02 8.69
CA PHE A 51 11.11 5.87 9.75
C PHE A 51 10.68 4.41 9.87
N TYR A 52 11.36 3.64 10.70
CA TYR A 52 11.05 2.23 10.92
C TYR A 52 10.06 2.08 12.07
N ASP A 53 8.80 1.97 11.69
CA ASP A 53 7.67 1.79 12.60
C ASP A 53 6.80 0.65 12.08
N VAL A 54 6.40 -0.26 12.97
CA VAL A 54 5.65 -1.46 12.58
C VAL A 54 4.30 -1.11 11.93
N ARG A 55 3.71 0.02 12.27
CA ARG A 55 2.45 0.50 11.67
C ARG A 55 2.65 0.88 10.21
N LEU A 56 3.74 1.61 9.91
CA LEU A 56 4.12 1.99 8.54
C LEU A 56 4.43 0.76 7.70
N ILE A 57 5.22 -0.16 8.27
CA ILE A 57 5.57 -1.43 7.63
C ILE A 57 4.30 -2.19 7.26
N SER A 58 3.33 -2.32 8.17
CA SER A 58 2.07 -3.02 7.87
C SER A 58 1.31 -2.38 6.71
N TYR A 59 1.18 -1.05 6.67
CA TYR A 59 0.47 -0.36 5.57
C TYR A 59 1.19 -0.54 4.23
N PHE A 60 2.50 -0.37 4.21
CA PHE A 60 3.32 -0.57 3.03
C PHE A 60 3.22 -2.00 2.50
N VAL A 61 3.40 -2.98 3.39
CA VAL A 61 3.37 -4.40 3.04
C VAL A 61 2.01 -4.80 2.45
N PHE A 62 0.91 -4.33 3.04
CA PHE A 62 -0.41 -4.62 2.48
C PHE A 62 -0.61 -4.00 1.09
N GLY A 63 -0.13 -2.78 0.86
CA GLY A 63 -0.16 -2.17 -0.48
C GLY A 63 0.60 -2.99 -1.53
N VAL A 64 1.75 -3.55 -1.16
CA VAL A 64 2.53 -4.43 -2.06
C VAL A 64 1.72 -5.67 -2.44
N VAL A 65 0.98 -6.28 -1.49
CA VAL A 65 0.07 -7.40 -1.78
C VAL A 65 -1.01 -7.00 -2.80
N LEU A 66 -1.58 -5.81 -2.66
CA LEU A 66 -2.61 -5.31 -3.58
C LEU A 66 -2.06 -5.03 -4.99
N GLU A 67 -0.87 -4.43 -5.09
CA GLU A 67 -0.26 -4.14 -6.38
C GLU A 67 0.28 -5.39 -7.09
N GLN A 68 0.94 -6.29 -6.36
CA GLN A 68 1.78 -7.36 -6.92
C GLN A 68 1.16 -8.77 -6.78
N GLY A 69 -0.06 -8.88 -6.22
CA GLY A 69 -0.79 -10.15 -6.15
C GLY A 69 -0.02 -11.25 -5.40
N VAL A 70 0.13 -12.42 -6.05
CA VAL A 70 0.77 -13.61 -5.47
C VAL A 70 2.22 -13.34 -5.06
N GLY A 71 3.02 -12.72 -5.94
CA GLY A 71 4.40 -12.35 -5.63
C GLY A 71 4.51 -11.36 -4.46
N GLY A 72 3.55 -10.44 -4.34
CA GLY A 72 3.44 -9.53 -3.21
C GLY A 72 3.07 -10.23 -1.91
N LEU A 73 2.17 -11.22 -1.97
CA LEU A 73 1.76 -12.03 -0.82
C LEU A 73 2.90 -12.87 -0.26
N GLY A 74 3.67 -13.56 -1.10
CA GLY A 74 4.83 -14.34 -0.66
C GLY A 74 5.84 -13.47 0.07
N TRP A 75 6.21 -12.34 -0.54
CA TRP A 75 7.10 -11.38 0.09
C TRP A 75 6.54 -10.81 1.40
N ALA A 76 5.23 -10.56 1.49
CA ALA A 76 4.61 -10.09 2.73
C ALA A 76 4.75 -11.11 3.88
N LEU A 77 4.54 -12.39 3.59
CA LEU A 77 4.74 -13.46 4.57
C LEU A 77 6.20 -13.54 5.02
N ASP A 78 7.14 -13.41 4.09
CA ASP A 78 8.58 -13.39 4.39
C ASP A 78 8.98 -12.19 5.26
N VAL A 79 8.43 -11.00 5.01
CA VAL A 79 8.66 -9.82 5.84
C VAL A 79 8.17 -10.05 7.26
N VAL A 80 6.94 -10.54 7.45
CA VAL A 80 6.39 -10.77 8.80
C VAL A 80 7.17 -11.88 9.50
N MET A 81 7.52 -12.95 8.80
CA MET A 81 8.36 -14.04 9.32
C MET A 81 9.74 -13.51 9.76
N GLY A 82 10.38 -12.71 8.92
CA GLY A 82 11.69 -12.14 9.18
C GLY A 82 11.67 -11.23 10.40
N LEU A 83 10.67 -10.35 10.52
CA LEU A 83 10.48 -9.51 11.71
C LEU A 83 10.19 -10.31 12.98
N ALA A 84 9.40 -11.39 12.86
CA ALA A 84 9.12 -12.28 13.98
C ALA A 84 10.37 -13.06 14.45
N ARG A 85 11.33 -13.33 13.55
CA ARG A 85 12.59 -14.03 13.85
C ARG A 85 13.69 -13.10 14.33
N SER A 86 13.83 -11.91 13.75
CA SER A 86 14.83 -10.91 14.18
C SER A 86 14.50 -10.28 15.52
N GLY A 87 13.28 -10.52 16.03
CA GLY A 87 12.72 -9.73 17.10
C GLY A 87 12.24 -8.38 16.59
N TRP A 88 11.42 -7.74 17.41
CA TRP A 88 10.81 -6.44 17.11
C TRP A 88 11.65 -5.27 17.63
N GLU A 89 12.85 -5.56 18.15
CA GLU A 89 13.75 -4.57 18.72
C GLU A 89 14.16 -3.54 17.66
N GLY A 90 14.19 -2.26 18.05
CA GLY A 90 14.48 -1.17 17.12
C GLY A 90 13.30 -0.70 16.26
N LEU A 91 12.15 -1.38 16.28
CA LEU A 91 10.93 -0.88 15.63
C LEU A 91 10.18 0.10 16.52
N GLY A 92 9.75 1.22 15.94
CA GLY A 92 8.80 2.13 16.56
C GLY A 92 7.38 1.57 16.63
N PRO A 93 6.55 2.09 17.56
CA PRO A 93 6.90 2.99 18.67
C PRO A 93 7.58 2.25 19.83
N ALA A 94 8.54 2.88 20.52
CA ALA A 94 9.24 2.25 21.65
C ALA A 94 8.31 2.04 22.86
N GLN A 95 7.48 3.04 23.18
CA GLN A 95 6.48 2.90 24.24
C GLN A 95 5.36 1.96 23.79
N GLY A 96 5.13 0.89 24.54
CA GLY A 96 4.09 -0.08 24.18
C GLY A 96 4.39 -0.84 22.88
N GLN A 97 5.66 -0.97 22.49
CA GLN A 97 6.10 -1.64 21.26
C GLN A 97 5.38 -2.98 21.03
N GLN A 98 5.33 -3.84 22.05
CA GLN A 98 4.65 -5.14 21.97
C GLN A 98 3.16 -5.01 21.60
N LYS A 99 2.47 -3.99 22.13
CA LYS A 99 1.07 -3.72 21.79
C LYS A 99 0.94 -3.28 20.33
N HIS A 100 1.81 -2.37 19.88
CA HIS A 100 1.81 -1.87 18.50
C HIS A 100 2.17 -2.94 17.49
N VAL A 101 3.15 -3.79 17.79
CA VAL A 101 3.50 -4.96 16.99
C VAL A 101 2.30 -5.87 16.85
N LYS A 102 1.69 -6.28 17.97
CA LYS A 102 0.53 -7.16 17.94
C LYS A 102 -0.63 -6.55 17.16
N SER A 103 -0.97 -5.29 17.39
CA SER A 103 -2.07 -4.65 16.67
C SER A 103 -1.81 -4.51 15.17
N SER A 104 -0.57 -4.17 14.78
CA SER A 104 -0.23 -3.92 13.37
C SER A 104 -0.09 -5.22 12.58
N VAL A 105 0.56 -6.24 13.16
CA VAL A 105 0.64 -7.58 12.56
C VAL A 105 -0.76 -8.20 12.46
N ARG A 106 -1.60 -8.07 13.50
CA ARG A 106 -3.00 -8.53 13.43
C ARG A 106 -3.74 -7.84 12.31
N TRP A 107 -3.69 -6.51 12.25
CA TRP A 107 -4.36 -5.73 11.21
C TRP A 107 -3.92 -6.17 9.80
N LEU A 108 -2.61 -6.37 9.59
CA LEU A 108 -2.07 -6.81 8.30
C LEU A 108 -2.61 -8.20 7.91
N LEU A 109 -2.55 -9.17 8.81
CA LEU A 109 -3.02 -10.53 8.54
C LEU A 109 -4.54 -10.57 8.32
N GLU A 110 -5.31 -9.76 9.05
CA GLU A 110 -6.75 -9.60 8.83
C GLU A 110 -7.05 -8.95 7.47
N ALA A 111 -6.27 -7.94 7.07
CA ALA A 111 -6.41 -7.28 5.78
C ALA A 111 -6.10 -8.24 4.63
N ILE A 112 -5.02 -9.03 4.73
CA ILE A 112 -4.69 -10.09 3.78
C ILE A 112 -5.79 -11.14 3.71
N SER A 113 -6.21 -11.69 4.86
CA SER A 113 -7.25 -12.73 4.91
C SER A 113 -8.56 -12.24 4.28
N ARG A 114 -8.99 -11.02 4.60
CA ARG A 114 -10.19 -10.41 4.00
C ARG A 114 -10.02 -10.19 2.50
N ARG A 115 -8.85 -9.71 2.05
CA ARG A 115 -8.58 -9.54 0.61
C ARG A 115 -8.67 -10.87 -0.14
N LEU A 116 -8.10 -11.94 0.40
CA LEU A 116 -8.15 -13.27 -0.22
C LEU A 116 -9.59 -13.80 -0.27
N ALA A 117 -10.38 -13.61 0.79
CA ALA A 117 -11.77 -14.05 0.84
C ALA A 117 -12.70 -13.31 -0.14
N HIS A 118 -12.36 -12.08 -0.52
CA HIS A 118 -13.14 -11.22 -1.41
C HIS A 118 -12.40 -10.93 -2.72
N LEU A 119 -11.45 -11.78 -3.10
CA LEU A 119 -10.65 -11.51 -4.28
C LEU A 119 -11.54 -11.55 -5.54
N GLU A 120 -12.55 -12.44 -5.61
CA GLU A 120 -13.39 -12.62 -6.80
C GLU A 120 -14.38 -11.47 -7.01
N ASP A 121 -14.59 -10.63 -5.98
CA ASP A 121 -15.36 -9.39 -6.08
C ASP A 121 -14.60 -8.28 -6.85
N ASP A 122 -13.31 -8.48 -7.13
CA ASP A 122 -12.45 -7.57 -7.89
C ASP A 122 -11.87 -8.29 -9.11
N PRO A 123 -12.53 -8.24 -10.28
CA PRO A 123 -12.10 -8.98 -11.47
C PRO A 123 -10.66 -8.69 -11.91
N GLN A 124 -10.22 -7.43 -11.77
CA GLN A 124 -8.86 -7.03 -12.15
C GLN A 124 -7.84 -7.58 -11.16
N GLY A 125 -8.14 -7.50 -9.86
CA GLY A 125 -7.34 -8.08 -8.80
C GLY A 125 -7.25 -9.60 -8.89
N TRP A 126 -8.37 -10.26 -9.15
CA TRP A 126 -8.47 -11.71 -9.34
C TRP A 126 -7.66 -12.17 -10.54
N ALA A 127 -7.81 -11.53 -11.71
CA ALA A 127 -7.03 -11.85 -12.90
C ALA A 127 -5.52 -11.70 -12.66
N ARG A 128 -5.10 -10.61 -12.00
CA ARG A 128 -3.68 -10.39 -11.64
C ARG A 128 -3.15 -11.47 -10.71
N PHE A 129 -3.92 -11.82 -9.69
CA PHE A 129 -3.52 -12.85 -8.73
C PHE A 129 -3.42 -14.22 -9.41
N MET A 130 -4.43 -14.59 -10.19
CA MET A 130 -4.50 -15.91 -10.83
C MET A 130 -3.48 -16.09 -11.96
N ALA A 131 -2.99 -15.00 -12.58
CA ALA A 131 -1.92 -15.07 -13.57
C ALA A 131 -0.62 -15.73 -13.03
N GLU A 132 -0.43 -15.65 -11.72
CA GLU A 132 0.72 -16.18 -11.00
C GLU A 132 0.37 -17.31 -10.03
N TRP A 133 -0.87 -17.81 -10.05
CA TRP A 133 -1.38 -18.81 -9.12
C TRP A 133 -1.30 -20.22 -9.72
N ASP A 134 -0.12 -20.82 -9.67
CA ASP A 134 0.12 -22.22 -10.04
C ASP A 134 0.22 -23.15 -8.81
N ASP A 135 0.27 -24.46 -9.06
CA ASP A 135 0.30 -25.48 -8.00
C ASP A 135 1.51 -25.33 -7.06
N GLU A 136 2.68 -24.95 -7.60
CA GLU A 136 3.93 -24.81 -6.86
C GLU A 136 3.88 -23.59 -5.93
N ARG A 137 3.53 -22.42 -6.48
CA ARG A 137 3.40 -21.17 -5.73
C ARG A 137 2.31 -21.24 -4.69
N ARG A 138 1.19 -21.90 -5.02
CA ARG A 138 0.11 -22.17 -4.08
C ARG A 138 0.59 -22.99 -2.88
N ALA A 139 1.28 -24.10 -3.12
CA ALA A 139 1.82 -24.93 -2.05
C ALA A 139 2.81 -24.15 -1.18
N ALA A 140 3.74 -23.42 -1.80
CA ALA A 140 4.73 -22.60 -1.11
C ALA A 140 4.09 -21.52 -0.22
N LEU A 141 3.01 -20.87 -0.69
CA LEU A 141 2.30 -19.86 0.11
C LEU A 141 1.54 -20.43 1.29
N ILE A 142 0.92 -21.62 1.12
CA ILE A 142 0.25 -22.31 2.22
C ILE A 142 1.28 -22.71 3.28
N ASP A 143 2.41 -23.30 2.86
CA ASP A 143 3.48 -23.71 3.77
C ASP A 143 4.10 -22.51 4.51
N ALA A 144 4.34 -21.40 3.80
CA ALA A 144 4.84 -20.17 4.40
C ALA A 144 3.86 -19.58 5.43
N ALA A 145 2.56 -19.59 5.12
CA ALA A 145 1.53 -19.10 6.03
C ALA A 145 1.36 -20.01 7.27
N ASP A 146 1.46 -21.34 7.09
CA ASP A 146 1.42 -22.30 8.21
C ASP A 146 2.66 -22.15 9.10
N ALA A 147 3.85 -22.03 8.51
CA ALA A 147 5.08 -21.76 9.24
C ALA A 147 4.98 -20.44 10.03
N LEU A 148 4.39 -19.40 9.44
CA LEU A 148 4.16 -18.13 10.11
C LEU A 148 3.19 -18.28 11.29
N ALA A 149 2.10 -19.04 11.12
CA ALA A 149 1.17 -19.30 12.21
C ALA A 149 1.84 -19.99 13.40
N VAL A 150 2.75 -20.93 13.15
CA VAL A 150 3.56 -21.59 14.20
C VAL A 150 4.50 -20.58 14.87
N GLN A 151 5.21 -19.76 14.09
CA GLN A 151 6.12 -18.74 14.63
C GLN A 151 5.40 -17.73 15.54
N LEU A 152 4.13 -17.43 15.25
CA LEU A 152 3.33 -16.46 15.99
C LEU A 152 2.56 -17.05 17.19
N ASP A 153 2.65 -18.35 17.46
CA ASP A 153 1.86 -19.04 18.51
C ASP A 153 2.11 -18.50 19.92
N GLY A 154 3.35 -18.07 20.20
CA GLY A 154 3.70 -17.42 21.46
C GLY A 154 3.24 -15.96 21.62
N LEU A 155 2.67 -15.34 20.57
CA LEU A 155 2.31 -13.92 20.56
C LEU A 155 0.82 -13.65 20.81
N GLY A 156 0.07 -14.66 21.24
CA GLY A 156 -1.36 -14.55 21.60
C GLY A 156 -2.25 -14.97 20.45
N ASP A 157 -3.25 -14.16 20.12
CA ASP A 157 -4.21 -14.46 19.04
C ASP A 157 -3.66 -14.29 17.62
N LEU A 158 -2.39 -13.89 17.46
CA LEU A 158 -1.76 -13.73 16.15
C LEU A 158 -1.68 -15.04 15.37
N SER A 159 -1.45 -16.18 16.03
CA SER A 159 -1.45 -17.47 15.35
C SER A 159 -2.83 -17.81 14.80
N LEU A 160 -3.90 -17.48 15.53
CA LEU A 160 -5.27 -17.65 15.04
C LEU A 160 -5.52 -16.79 13.80
N THR A 161 -5.07 -15.53 13.81
CA THR A 161 -5.22 -14.65 12.64
C THR A 161 -4.41 -15.14 11.45
N ALA A 162 -3.18 -15.63 11.66
CA ALA A 162 -2.37 -16.24 10.59
C ALA A 162 -3.04 -17.50 10.02
N ARG A 163 -3.66 -18.34 10.86
CA ARG A 163 -4.44 -19.50 10.39
C ARG A 163 -5.64 -19.11 9.53
N ARG A 164 -6.22 -17.92 9.70
CA ARG A 164 -7.26 -17.42 8.78
C ARG A 164 -6.71 -17.13 7.38
N VAL A 165 -5.46 -16.67 7.28
CA VAL A 165 -4.77 -16.54 5.97
C VAL A 165 -4.57 -17.91 5.34
N VAL A 166 -4.09 -18.91 6.10
CA VAL A 166 -3.96 -20.30 5.63
C VAL A 166 -5.30 -20.84 5.12
N SER A 167 -6.36 -20.66 5.92
CA SER A 167 -7.72 -21.08 5.57
C SER A 167 -8.17 -20.43 4.27
N ALA A 168 -7.97 -19.12 4.10
CA ALA A 168 -8.33 -18.40 2.88
C ALA A 168 -7.55 -18.91 1.65
N LEU A 169 -6.25 -19.18 1.79
CA LEU A 169 -5.43 -19.74 0.71
C LEU A 169 -5.89 -21.14 0.30
N ARG A 170 -6.27 -21.98 1.26
CA ARG A 170 -6.83 -23.31 0.98
C ARG A 170 -8.19 -23.25 0.30
N THR A 171 -9.02 -22.26 0.64
CA THR A 171 -10.29 -22.02 -0.07
C THR A 171 -10.02 -21.57 -1.52
N LEU A 172 -9.09 -20.64 -1.72
CA LEU A 172 -8.69 -20.20 -3.07
C LEU A 172 -8.07 -21.32 -3.91
N ALA A 173 -7.42 -22.31 -3.27
CA ALA A 173 -6.83 -23.45 -3.95
C ALA A 173 -7.83 -24.29 -4.76
N VAL A 174 -9.10 -24.29 -4.34
CA VAL A 174 -10.19 -25.04 -4.97
C VAL A 174 -11.18 -24.12 -5.71
N ALA A 175 -10.89 -22.82 -5.77
CA ALA A 175 -11.75 -21.86 -6.43
C ALA A 175 -11.72 -22.02 -7.97
N PRO A 176 -12.83 -21.71 -8.66
CA PRO A 176 -12.88 -21.76 -10.11
C PRO A 176 -11.92 -20.72 -10.74
N PRO A 177 -11.47 -20.92 -11.99
CA PRO A 177 -10.61 -19.96 -12.69
C PRO A 177 -11.32 -18.60 -12.87
N PRO A 178 -10.57 -17.50 -13.05
CA PRO A 178 -11.11 -16.18 -13.36
C PRO A 178 -12.17 -16.20 -14.47
N PRO A 179 -13.22 -15.38 -14.38
CA PRO A 179 -13.92 -14.98 -15.59
C PRO A 179 -12.92 -14.30 -16.53
N LEU A 180 -13.04 -14.58 -17.84
CA LEU A 180 -12.23 -13.90 -18.86
C LEU A 180 -12.56 -12.40 -18.80
N VAL A 181 -11.65 -11.60 -18.24
CA VAL A 181 -11.75 -10.15 -18.32
C VAL A 181 -11.33 -9.79 -19.73
N GLU A 182 -12.29 -9.52 -20.61
CA GLU A 182 -11.98 -8.94 -21.91
C GLU A 182 -11.21 -7.64 -21.66
N PRO A 183 -10.04 -7.43 -22.30
CA PRO A 183 -9.33 -6.17 -22.17
C PRO A 183 -10.28 -5.09 -22.66
N THR A 184 -10.80 -4.26 -21.75
CA THR A 184 -11.53 -3.04 -22.11
C THR A 184 -10.64 -2.32 -23.10
N ALA A 185 -11.05 -2.35 -24.37
CA ALA A 185 -10.38 -1.64 -25.43
C ALA A 185 -10.17 -0.23 -24.91
N SER A 186 -8.90 0.17 -24.81
CA SER A 186 -8.52 1.53 -24.48
C SER A 186 -9.40 2.43 -25.33
N GLN A 187 -10.39 3.08 -24.69
CA GLN A 187 -11.13 4.14 -25.35
C GLN A 187 -10.05 5.17 -25.66
N ALA A 188 -9.64 5.19 -26.93
CA ALA A 188 -8.79 6.24 -27.44
C ALA A 188 -9.44 7.56 -27.02
N PRO A 189 -8.66 8.51 -26.47
CA PRO A 189 -9.20 9.82 -26.16
C PRO A 189 -9.95 10.33 -27.40
N PRO A 190 -11.11 10.97 -27.25
CA PRO A 190 -11.80 11.57 -28.38
C PRO A 190 -10.77 12.46 -29.07
N ILE A 191 -10.50 12.17 -30.35
CA ILE A 191 -9.77 13.05 -31.23
C ILE A 191 -10.63 14.31 -31.26
N VAL A 192 -10.25 15.30 -30.47
CA VAL A 192 -10.72 16.67 -30.64
C VAL A 192 -10.09 17.08 -31.95
N GLU A 193 -10.88 17.03 -33.02
CA GLU A 193 -10.55 17.76 -34.24
C GLU A 193 -10.46 19.23 -33.82
N GLU A 194 -9.23 19.72 -33.64
CA GLU A 194 -8.94 21.14 -33.63
C GLU A 194 -9.37 21.68 -34.99
N ASP A 195 -10.61 22.18 -35.03
CA ASP A 195 -11.11 23.01 -36.11
C ASP A 195 -10.29 24.30 -36.09
N ALA A 196 -9.29 24.33 -36.96
CA ALA A 196 -8.51 25.52 -37.28
C ALA A 196 -9.41 26.50 -38.04
N SER A 197 -10.16 27.32 -37.30
CA SER A 197 -10.72 28.55 -37.84
C SER A 197 -9.73 29.68 -37.59
N GLU A 198 -8.98 30.00 -38.65
CA GLU A 198 -8.39 31.32 -38.85
C GLU A 198 -9.50 32.38 -38.75
N GLU A 199 -9.40 33.33 -37.82
CA GLU A 199 -10.04 34.64 -38.02
C GLU A 199 -9.26 35.75 -37.31
N GLN A 200 -8.46 36.40 -38.15
CA GLN A 200 -8.39 37.85 -38.34
C GLN A 200 -7.85 38.71 -37.19
N ILE A 201 -6.61 39.15 -37.44
CA ILE A 201 -5.95 40.31 -36.84
C ILE A 201 -6.68 41.56 -37.36
N ASP A 202 -7.35 42.29 -36.47
CA ASP A 202 -7.61 43.72 -36.66
C ASP A 202 -6.69 44.47 -35.68
N GLU A 203 -5.63 45.03 -36.27
CA GLU A 203 -4.92 46.18 -35.72
C GLU A 203 -5.87 47.38 -35.78
N ASP A 204 -6.09 48.05 -34.65
CA ASP A 204 -6.23 49.50 -34.66
C ASP A 204 -5.75 50.07 -33.33
N GLU A 205 -4.72 50.89 -33.47
CA GLU A 205 -4.17 51.82 -32.50
C GLU A 205 -5.27 52.78 -32.01
N ASP A 206 -5.31 53.13 -30.72
CA ASP A 206 -4.91 54.50 -30.35
C ASP A 206 -4.88 54.77 -28.83
N GLU A 207 -3.78 55.42 -28.46
CA GLU A 207 -3.60 56.50 -27.48
C GLU A 207 -4.14 56.45 -26.03
N ALA A 208 -3.13 56.43 -25.14
CA ALA A 208 -2.85 57.45 -24.12
C ALA A 208 -3.68 57.50 -22.82
N ARG A 209 -3.03 57.15 -21.69
CA ARG A 209 -2.44 58.15 -20.76
C ARG A 209 -1.82 57.52 -19.50
N THR A 210 -0.50 57.69 -19.41
CA THR A 210 0.25 58.27 -18.27
C THR A 210 -0.20 58.04 -16.82
N THR A 211 0.74 57.40 -16.09
CA THR A 211 1.32 57.83 -14.80
C THR A 211 0.44 57.88 -13.54
N THR A 212 0.86 57.19 -12.47
CA THR A 212 1.70 57.76 -11.40
C THR A 212 1.81 56.79 -10.20
N SER A 213 3.03 56.66 -9.71
CA SER A 213 3.47 55.99 -8.48
C SER A 213 2.73 56.44 -7.21
N ALA A 214 2.70 55.59 -6.17
CA ALA A 214 3.34 55.89 -4.88
C ALA A 214 2.97 54.89 -3.76
N THR A 215 4.02 54.27 -3.25
CA THR A 215 4.31 53.95 -1.85
C THR A 215 3.47 54.68 -0.79
N THR A 216 3.00 53.98 0.24
CA THR A 216 3.08 54.45 1.65
C THR A 216 2.98 53.29 2.64
N THR A 217 4.11 53.09 3.31
CA THR A 217 4.32 52.47 4.62
C THR A 217 3.55 53.21 5.71
N SER A 218 2.91 52.51 6.65
CA SER A 218 3.30 52.57 8.08
C SER A 218 2.37 51.83 9.06
N PRO A 219 2.90 51.48 10.25
CA PRO A 219 2.26 50.68 11.27
C PRO A 219 1.58 51.53 12.37
N LEU A 220 0.73 50.88 13.17
CA LEU A 220 0.72 50.89 14.64
C LEU A 220 -0.25 49.84 15.17
#